data_AF-A0A7W1RBJ5-F1
#
_entry.id   AF-A0A7W1RBJ5-F1
#
_cell.length_a   1.000
_cell.length_b   1.000
_cell.length_c   1.000
_cell.angle_alpha   90.00
_cell.angle_beta   90.00
_cell.angle_gamma   90.00
#
_symmetry.space_group_name_H-M   'P 1'
#
loop_
_entity.id
_entity.type
_entity.pdbx_description
1 polymer ?
#
loop_
_entity_poly.entity_id
_entity_poly.type
_entity_poly.pdbx_seq_one_letter_code
_entity_poly.pdbx_strand_id
1 'polypeptide(L)' 'MTLHQAIDAVLADRPAGMSTRELADEIERSGLYLKGDGQPASPGQVNARVGNKTYRDRYRKDHLGRICLA' A
#
# COMPACT_ATOMS: atom_id res chain seq x y z
N MET A 1 6.15 -5.99 10.52
CA MET A 1 5.08 -4.97 10.38
C MET A 1 3.88 -5.58 9.68
N THR A 2 2.72 -4.93 9.70
CA THR A 2 1.52 -5.33 8.95
C THR A 2 1.49 -4.67 7.57
N LEU A 3 0.64 -5.17 6.66
CA LEU A 3 0.54 -4.62 5.30
C LEU A 3 0.19 -3.13 5.27
N HIS A 4 -0.71 -2.65 6.14
CA HIS A 4 -1.05 -1.22 6.15
C HIS A 4 0.10 -0.35 6.65
N GLN A 5 0.86 -0.82 7.64
CA GLN A 5 2.07 -0.12 8.10
C GLN A 5 3.14 -0.04 7.00
N ALA A 6 3.29 -1.10 6.20
CA ALA A 6 4.22 -1.09 5.07
C ALA A 6 3.77 -0.12 3.96
N ILE A 7 2.47 -0.06 3.67
CA ILE A 7 1.90 0.92 2.72
C ILE A 7 2.15 2.34 3.21
N ASP A 8 1.92 2.62 4.49
CA ASP A 8 2.16 3.96 5.05
C ASP A 8 3.62 4.39 4.93
N ALA A 9 4.55 3.49 5.26
CA ALA A 9 5.98 3.74 5.15
C ALA A 9 6.39 4.08 3.70
N VAL A 10 5.80 3.38 2.72
CA VAL A 10 6.06 3.67 1.30
C VAL A 10 5.48 5.01 0.85
N LEU A 11 4.30 5.37 1.35
CA LEU A 11 3.59 6.59 0.97
C LEU A 11 4.09 7.85 1.71
N ALA A 12 4.74 7.71 2.86
CA ALA A 12 5.23 8.81 3.68
C ALA A 12 6.12 9.79 2.89
N ASP A 13 6.99 9.26 2.02
CA ASP A 13 7.92 10.05 1.19
C ASP A 13 7.43 10.25 -0.25
N ARG A 14 6.16 9.93 -0.55
CA ARG A 14 5.61 9.92 -1.92
C ARG A 14 4.30 10.70 -2.03
N PRO A 15 4.37 12.04 -2.08
CA PRO A 15 3.18 12.90 -2.14
C PRO A 15 2.33 12.70 -3.41
N ALA A 16 2.95 12.21 -4.50
CA ALA A 16 2.25 11.91 -5.76
C ALA A 16 1.39 10.63 -5.70
N GLY A 17 1.52 9.84 -4.62
CA GLY A 17 0.84 8.56 -4.50
C GLY A 17 1.33 7.50 -5.49
N MET A 18 0.84 6.28 -5.29
CA MET A 18 1.25 5.11 -6.07
C MET A 18 0.06 4.24 -6.43
N SER A 19 0.13 3.56 -7.56
CA SER A 19 -0.77 2.46 -7.89
C SER A 19 -0.56 1.29 -6.92
N THR A 20 -1.55 0.41 -6.84
CA THR A 20 -1.46 -0.79 -6.00
C THR A 20 -0.35 -1.75 -6.42
N ARG A 21 0.02 -1.74 -7.72
CA ARG A 21 1.17 -2.50 -8.23
C ARG A 21 2.48 -1.88 -7.78
N GLU A 22 2.67 -0.59 -8.00
CA GLU A 22 3.88 0.11 -7.56
C GLU A 22 4.06 -0.01 -6.04
N LEU A 23 2.97 0.05 -5.25
CA LEU A 23 3.02 -0.20 -3.81
C LEU A 23 3.49 -1.61 -3.47
N ALA A 24 2.95 -2.63 -4.13
CA ALA A 24 3.37 -4.02 -3.89
C ALA A 24 4.85 -4.21 -4.22
N ASP A 25 5.28 -3.74 -5.39
CA ASP A 25 6.65 -3.84 -5.88
C ASP A 25 7.62 -3.07 -4.95
N GLU A 26 7.22 -1.91 -4.44
CA GLU A 26 8.01 -1.11 -3.52
C GLU A 26 8.15 -1.75 -2.13
N ILE A 27 7.05 -2.29 -1.60
CA ILE A 27 7.02 -3.00 -0.32
C ILE A 27 7.94 -4.22 -0.38
N GLU A 28 7.89 -4.96 -1.48
CA GLU A 28 8.77 -6.10 -1.75
C GLU A 28 10.23 -5.63 -1.85
N ARG A 29 10.52 -4.65 -2.71
CA ARG A 29 11.88 -4.15 -2.93
C ARG A 29 12.52 -3.62 -1.65
N SER A 30 11.72 -3.03 -0.77
CA SER A 30 12.16 -2.47 0.51
C SER A 30 12.18 -3.50 1.64
N GLY A 31 11.74 -4.74 1.39
CA GLY A 31 11.67 -5.80 2.41
C GLY A 31 10.76 -5.48 3.58
N LEU A 32 9.80 -4.56 3.40
CA LEU A 32 8.98 -4.02 4.49
C LEU A 32 7.98 -5.06 4.99
N TYR A 33 7.37 -5.83 4.10
CA TYR A 33 6.35 -6.79 4.49
C TYR A 33 6.44 -8.07 3.67
N LEU A 34 6.42 -9.19 4.39
CA LEU A 34 6.17 -10.52 3.83
C LEU A 34 4.91 -11.08 4.47
N LYS A 35 4.16 -11.86 3.70
CA LYS A 35 3.06 -12.67 4.20
C LYS A 35 3.60 -13.77 5.13
N GLY A 36 2.70 -14.47 5.82
CA GLY A 36 3.07 -15.59 6.70
C GLY A 36 3.76 -16.76 5.99
N ASP A 37 3.60 -16.90 4.68
CA ASP A 37 4.29 -17.88 3.83
C ASP A 37 5.65 -17.37 3.31
N GLY A 38 6.11 -16.20 3.77
CA GLY A 38 7.36 -15.58 3.33
C GLY A 38 7.31 -14.93 1.95
N GLN A 39 6.15 -14.94 1.27
CA GLN A 39 6.00 -14.33 -0.05
C GLN A 39 5.58 -12.85 0.05
N PRO A 40 5.91 -12.01 -0.96
CA PRO A 40 5.47 -10.61 -1.01
C PRO A 40 3.95 -10.46 -1.07
N ALA A 41 3.44 -9.28 -0.68
CA ALA A 41 2.03 -8.97 -0.86
C ALA A 41 1.70 -8.74 -2.34
N SER A 42 0.59 -9.29 -2.83
CA SER A 42 0.17 -9.05 -4.21
C SER A 42 -0.52 -7.68 -4.37
N PRO A 43 -0.53 -7.08 -5.57
CA PRO A 43 -1.26 -5.84 -5.85
C PRO A 43 -2.75 -5.92 -5.47
N GLY A 44 -3.36 -7.10 -5.61
CA GLY A 44 -4.75 -7.35 -5.20
C GLY A 44 -4.95 -7.25 -3.69
N GLN A 45 -4.00 -7.73 -2.88
CA GLN A 45 -4.03 -7.60 -1.43
C GLN A 45 -3.81 -6.16 -0.97
N VAL A 46 -2.93 -5.42 -1.65
CA VAL A 46 -2.77 -3.98 -1.43
C VAL A 46 -4.09 -3.26 -1.74
N ASN A 47 -4.71 -3.54 -2.90
CA ASN A 47 -5.99 -2.95 -3.28
C ASN A 47 -7.10 -3.24 -2.26
N ALA A 48 -7.21 -4.49 -1.81
CA ALA A 48 -8.17 -4.89 -0.79
C ALA A 48 -7.90 -4.17 0.54
N ARG A 49 -6.62 -3.93 0.90
CA ARG A 49 -6.26 -3.20 2.11
C ARG A 49 -6.66 -1.73 2.03
N VAL A 50 -6.29 -1.04 0.95
CA VAL A 50 -6.53 0.41 0.81
C VAL A 50 -7.99 0.75 0.52
N GLY A 51 -8.75 -0.19 -0.08
CA GLY A 51 -10.17 -0.04 -0.35
C GLY A 51 -11.10 -0.47 0.79
N ASN A 52 -10.56 -1.04 1.87
CA ASN A 52 -11.37 -1.51 2.99
C ASN A 52 -11.91 -0.32 3.81
N LYS A 53 -13.21 -0.36 4.17
CA LYS A 53 -13.90 0.67 4.95
C LYS A 53 -13.20 1.02 6.26
N THR A 54 -12.53 0.06 6.90
CA THR A 54 -11.74 0.27 8.14
C THR A 54 -10.58 1.25 7.94
N TYR A 55 -10.08 1.43 6.72
CA TYR A 55 -8.93 2.29 6.41
C TYR A 55 -9.30 3.53 5.58
N ARG A 56 -10.59 3.91 5.55
CA ARG A 56 -11.07 5.06 4.76
C ARG A 56 -10.41 6.39 5.16
N ASP A 57 -10.13 6.57 6.45
CA ASP A 57 -9.50 7.78 6.98
C ASP A 57 -7.98 7.76 6.86
N ARG A 58 -7.41 6.71 6.27
CA ARG A 58 -5.96 6.50 6.13
C ARG A 58 -5.49 6.61 4.69
N TYR A 59 -6.32 6.15 3.74
CA TYR A 59 -6.01 6.15 2.33
C TYR A 59 -7.07 6.88 1.51
N ARG A 60 -6.62 7.71 0.58
CA ARG A 60 -7.47 8.32 -0.44
C ARG A 60 -6.95 8.01 -1.83
N LYS A 61 -7.84 8.09 -2.81
CA LYS A 61 -7.49 8.04 -4.23
C LYS A 61 -7.50 9.45 -4.78
N ASP A 62 -6.45 9.82 -5.50
CA ASP A 62 -6.44 11.08 -6.24
C ASP A 62 -7.25 10.97 -7.55
N HIS A 63 -7.30 12.06 -8.32
CA HIS A 63 -8.01 12.14 -9.60
C HIS A 63 -7.46 11.18 -10.68
N LEU A 64 -6.26 10.62 -10.48
CA LEU A 64 -5.63 9.62 -11.36
C LEU A 64 -5.79 8.18 -10.81
N GLY A 65 -6.49 8.01 -9.68
CA GLY A 65 -6.66 6.72 -9.03
C GLY A 65 -5.42 6.23 -8.27
N ARG A 66 -4.41 7.09 -8.04
CA ARG A 66 -3.23 6.77 -7.22
C ARG A 66 -3.61 6.80 -5.75
N ILE A 67 -3.04 5.87 -4.98
CA ILE A 67 -3.24 5.79 -3.54
C ILE A 67 -2.30 6.79 -2.86
N CYS A 68 -2.87 7.66 -2.05
CA CYS A 68 -2.18 8.60 -1.17
C CYS A 68 -2.60 8.38 0.28
N LEU A 69 -1.80 8.89 1.22
CA LEU A 69 -2.28 9.09 2.58
C LEU A 69 -3.42 10.13 2.57
N ALA A 70 -4.45 9.87 3.37
CA ALA A 70 -5.64 10.70 3.49
C ALA A 70 -5.36 12.01 4.22
#